data_AF-A0A2H0V9T4-F1
#
_entry.id   AF-A0A2H0V9T4-F1
#
_cell.length_a   1.000
_cell.length_b   1.000
_cell.length_c   1.000
_cell.angle_alpha   90.00
_cell.angle_beta   90.00
_cell.angle_gamma   90.00
#
_symmetry.space_group_name_H-M   'P 1'
#
loop_
_entity.id
_entity.type
_entity.pdbx_description
1 polymer ?
#
loop_
_entity_poly.entity_id
_entity_poly.type
_entity_poly.pdbx_seq_one_letter_code
_entity_poly.pdbx_strand_id
1 'polypeptide(L)'
;MDATEIIGKISGILVLLSAIPYAWRVFQGKIKPNIVGWSLWSFIGLSILLNYQNIGAEDNIWPAIFSFTNPLIITLLAIWKKGEKIKLNRIEYFCAFFSIASIILWWYWLGNNNYSQYALYIAIIADAFAAIPTAIYVLKNPGGDRPFMWLIFAIGYGLAMLSIKEHNLANYSLPVYMCIMAIIVSIPLIKYRLKFKIPFKSWI
;
A
#
# COMPACT_ATOMS: atom_id res chain seq x y z
N MET A 1 6.69 8.95 26.80
CA MET A 1 6.07 8.12 25.76
C MET A 1 5.17 7.10 26.43
N ASP A 2 3.88 7.17 26.17
CA ASP A 2 2.93 6.15 26.61
C ASP A 2 3.04 4.89 25.71
N ALA A 3 2.58 3.72 26.19
CA ALA A 3 2.66 2.45 25.49
C ALA A 3 2.04 2.51 24.09
N THR A 4 0.91 3.20 23.95
CA THR A 4 0.22 3.44 22.66
C THR A 4 1.12 4.17 21.65
N GLU A 5 1.90 5.16 22.11
CA GLU A 5 2.82 5.92 21.28
C GLU A 5 4.03 5.07 20.85
N ILE A 6 4.55 4.22 21.74
CA ILE A 6 5.62 3.26 21.42
C ILE A 6 5.15 2.30 20.32
N ILE A 7 3.95 1.72 20.49
CA ILE A 7 3.36 0.79 19.52
C ILE A 7 3.16 1.47 18.16
N GLY A 8 2.66 2.70 18.14
CA GLY A 8 2.48 3.49 16.91
C GLY A 8 3.81 3.72 16.17
N LYS A 9 4.90 4.04 16.88
CA LYS A 9 6.23 4.20 16.27
C LYS A 9 6.77 2.89 15.72
N ILE A 10 6.63 1.77 16.46
CA ILE A 10 7.04 0.44 16.00
C ILE A 10 6.27 0.05 14.73
N SER A 11 4.96 0.26 14.73
CA SER A 11 4.09 0.04 13.57
C SER A 11 4.61 0.79 12.33
N GLY A 12 4.86 2.10 12.46
CA GLY A 12 5.42 2.92 11.39
C GLY A 12 6.76 2.37 10.88
N ILE A 13 7.70 2.09 11.78
CA ILE A 13 9.04 1.57 11.42
C ILE A 13 8.92 0.24 10.65
N LEU A 14 8.05 -0.68 11.07
CA LEU A 14 7.85 -1.94 10.39
C LEU A 14 7.33 -1.74 8.96
N VAL A 15 6.32 -0.90 8.78
CA VAL A 15 5.76 -0.58 7.47
C VAL A 15 6.84 0.03 6.57
N LEU A 16 7.64 0.97 7.10
CA LEU A 16 8.69 1.63 6.32
C LEU A 16 9.80 0.66 5.88
N LEU A 17 10.31 -0.16 6.80
CA LEU A 17 11.44 -1.03 6.51
C LEU A 17 11.05 -2.25 5.65
N SER A 18 9.78 -2.60 5.57
CA SER A 18 9.32 -3.73 4.77
C SER A 18 9.50 -3.52 3.25
N ALA A 19 9.49 -2.26 2.80
CA ALA A 19 9.62 -1.90 1.39
C ALA A 19 11.06 -2.08 0.85
N ILE A 20 12.08 -1.97 1.71
CA ILE A 20 13.49 -2.06 1.33
C ILE A 20 13.84 -3.42 0.68
N PRO A 21 13.60 -4.58 1.32
CA PRO A 21 13.87 -5.86 0.70
C PRO A 21 13.03 -6.10 -0.55
N TYR A 22 11.78 -5.60 -0.58
CA TYR A 22 10.92 -5.72 -1.76
C TYR A 22 11.51 -4.98 -2.96
N ALA A 23 11.85 -3.69 -2.79
CA ALA A 23 12.48 -2.87 -3.82
C ALA A 23 13.80 -3.51 -4.31
N TRP A 24 14.61 -4.06 -3.40
CA TRP A 24 15.82 -4.79 -3.76
C TRP A 24 15.52 -6.02 -4.64
N ARG A 25 14.47 -6.79 -4.36
CA ARG A 25 14.07 -7.93 -5.20
C ARG A 25 13.47 -7.52 -6.54
N VAL A 26 12.78 -6.38 -6.61
CA VAL A 26 12.35 -5.79 -7.89
C VAL A 26 13.58 -5.38 -8.71
N PHE A 27 14.56 -4.72 -8.10
CA PHE A 27 15.82 -4.36 -8.75
C PHE A 27 16.59 -5.59 -9.27
N GLN A 28 16.56 -6.70 -8.53
CA GLN A 28 17.13 -7.99 -8.98
C GLN A 28 16.30 -8.70 -10.06
N GLY A 29 15.12 -8.19 -10.43
CA GLY A 29 14.20 -8.84 -11.38
C GLY A 29 13.53 -10.11 -10.84
N LYS A 30 13.64 -10.37 -9.53
CA LYS A 30 13.04 -11.54 -8.84
C LYS A 30 11.57 -11.33 -8.51
N ILE A 31 11.13 -10.08 -8.45
CA ILE A 31 9.73 -9.68 -8.36
C ILE A 31 9.43 -8.82 -9.59
N LYS A 32 8.30 -9.10 -10.24
CA LYS A 32 7.82 -8.34 -11.40
C LYS A 32 6.47 -7.71 -11.03
N PRO A 33 6.49 -6.58 -10.29
CA PRO A 33 5.28 -5.99 -9.75
C PRO A 33 4.37 -5.46 -10.86
N ASN A 34 3.06 -5.40 -10.58
CA ASN A 34 2.11 -4.83 -11.51
C ASN A 34 2.25 -3.29 -11.56
N ILE A 35 2.79 -2.76 -12.65
CA ILE A 35 3.06 -1.32 -12.80
C ILE A 35 1.81 -0.47 -12.55
N VAL A 36 0.62 -0.92 -12.96
CA VAL A 36 -0.61 -0.12 -12.82
C VAL A 36 -0.94 0.11 -11.36
N GLY A 37 -1.01 -0.95 -10.56
CA GLY A 37 -1.33 -0.84 -9.13
C GLY A 37 -0.31 0.03 -8.39
N TRP A 38 0.99 -0.21 -8.63
CA TRP A 38 2.06 0.57 -8.01
C TRP A 38 2.07 2.04 -8.45
N SER A 39 1.79 2.33 -9.73
CA SER A 39 1.63 3.70 -10.20
C SER A 39 0.46 4.40 -9.53
N LEU A 40 -0.69 3.71 -9.40
CA LEU A 40 -1.87 4.28 -8.75
C LEU A 40 -1.60 4.58 -7.27
N TRP A 41 -0.98 3.66 -6.53
CA TRP A 41 -0.52 3.92 -5.16
C TRP A 41 0.47 5.10 -5.08
N SER A 42 1.34 5.25 -6.08
CA SER A 42 2.24 6.41 -6.16
C SER A 42 1.48 7.72 -6.31
N PHE A 43 0.46 7.76 -7.17
CA PHE A 43 -0.38 8.96 -7.33
C PHE A 43 -1.21 9.25 -6.08
N ILE A 44 -1.78 8.24 -5.43
CA ILE A 44 -2.49 8.39 -4.15
C ILE A 44 -1.53 8.97 -3.09
N GLY A 45 -0.33 8.40 -2.97
CA GLY A 45 0.71 8.88 -2.06
C GLY A 45 1.15 10.31 -2.35
N LEU A 46 1.30 10.68 -3.63
CA LEU A 46 1.61 12.04 -4.04
C LEU A 46 0.51 13.01 -3.61
N SER A 47 -0.76 12.65 -3.81
CA SER A 47 -1.90 13.45 -3.37
C SER A 47 -1.86 13.70 -1.85
N ILE A 48 -1.56 12.68 -1.06
CA ILE A 48 -1.39 12.81 0.40
C ILE A 48 -0.22 13.75 0.73
N LEU A 49 0.93 13.57 0.08
CA LEU A 49 2.12 14.39 0.31
C LEU A 49 1.89 15.86 -0.05
N LEU A 50 1.20 16.16 -1.15
CA LEU A 50 0.90 17.55 -1.54
C LEU A 50 -0.05 18.26 -0.59
N ASN A 51 -0.80 17.51 0.23
CA ASN A 51 -1.85 18.05 1.09
C ASN A 51 -1.61 17.79 2.58
N TYR A 52 -0.40 17.34 2.97
CA TYR A 52 -0.11 16.91 4.33
C TYR A 52 -0.41 17.98 5.40
N GLN A 53 -0.18 19.26 5.07
CA GLN A 53 -0.47 20.40 5.96
C GLN A 53 -1.98 20.56 6.20
N ASN A 54 -2.78 20.43 5.13
CA ASN A 54 -4.24 20.61 5.21
C ASN A 54 -4.96 19.47 5.96
N ILE A 55 -4.29 18.33 6.16
CA ILE A 55 -4.84 17.15 6.86
C ILE A 55 -4.47 17.18 8.36
N GLY A 56 -3.82 18.26 8.84
CA GLY A 56 -3.43 18.40 10.25
C GLY A 56 -2.24 17.51 10.64
N ALA A 57 -1.44 17.06 9.68
CA ALA A 57 -0.26 16.22 9.91
C ALA A 57 1.03 17.04 10.10
N GLU A 58 0.92 18.27 10.63
CA GLU A 58 2.04 19.21 10.78
C GLU A 58 3.18 18.66 11.65
N ASP A 59 2.85 17.84 12.64
CA ASP A 59 3.80 17.26 13.59
C ASP A 59 4.70 16.17 12.96
N ASN A 60 4.31 15.58 11.83
CA ASN A 60 5.07 14.49 11.21
C ASN A 60 4.77 14.29 9.72
N ILE A 61 5.66 14.82 8.87
CA ILE A 61 5.59 14.67 7.40
C ILE A 61 6.01 13.28 6.88
N TRP A 62 6.76 12.51 7.66
CA TRP A 62 7.40 11.27 7.19
C TRP A 62 6.43 10.24 6.60
N PRO A 63 5.27 9.93 7.23
CA PRO A 63 4.30 8.99 6.66
C PRO A 63 3.83 9.41 5.27
N ALA A 64 3.63 10.70 5.03
CA ALA A 64 3.24 11.23 3.73
C ALA A 64 4.36 11.05 2.69
N ILE A 65 5.61 11.37 3.05
CA ILE A 65 6.78 11.17 2.19
C ILE A 65 6.90 9.70 1.79
N PHE A 66 6.78 8.79 2.74
CA PHE A 66 6.93 7.36 2.48
C PHE A 66 5.76 6.75 1.71
N SER A 67 4.55 7.26 1.92
CA SER A 67 3.36 6.86 1.15
C SER A 67 3.52 7.19 -0.33
N PHE A 68 4.26 8.25 -0.67
CA PHE A 68 4.61 8.59 -2.05
C PHE A 68 5.86 7.84 -2.55
N THR A 69 6.96 7.95 -1.81
CA THR A 69 8.29 7.52 -2.29
C THR A 69 8.40 5.99 -2.44
N ASN A 70 7.83 5.21 -1.53
CA ASN A 70 7.89 3.74 -1.62
C ASN A 70 7.25 3.18 -2.90
N PRO A 71 5.96 3.45 -3.17
CA PRO A 71 5.35 2.97 -4.41
C PRO A 71 5.96 3.62 -5.66
N LEU A 72 6.45 4.86 -5.57
CA LEU A 72 7.13 5.52 -6.70
C LEU A 72 8.41 4.77 -7.07
N ILE A 73 9.27 4.47 -6.10
CA ILE A 73 10.52 3.72 -6.34
C ILE A 73 10.20 2.38 -6.98
N ILE A 74 9.21 1.65 -6.46
CA ILE A 74 8.81 0.34 -7.01
C ILE A 74 8.28 0.49 -8.44
N THR A 75 7.47 1.52 -8.70
CA THR A 75 6.97 1.85 -10.05
C THR A 75 8.11 2.13 -11.02
N LEU A 76 9.05 2.98 -10.65
CA LEU A 76 10.21 3.33 -11.47
C LEU A 76 11.08 2.11 -11.76
N LEU A 77 11.37 1.29 -10.75
CA LEU A 77 12.12 0.05 -10.91
C LEU A 77 11.38 -0.95 -11.82
N ALA A 78 10.06 -1.04 -11.68
CA ALA A 78 9.24 -1.92 -12.49
C ALA A 78 9.23 -1.49 -13.96
N ILE A 79 9.09 -0.20 -14.24
CA ILE A 79 9.17 0.38 -15.60
C ILE A 79 10.55 0.13 -16.20
N TRP A 80 11.62 0.45 -15.46
CA TRP A 80 12.99 0.27 -15.91
C TRP A 80 13.30 -1.19 -16.28
N LYS A 81 12.77 -2.16 -15.53
CA LYS A 81 12.97 -3.58 -15.81
C LYS A 81 12.09 -4.15 -16.90
N LYS A 82 10.91 -3.57 -17.15
CA LYS A 82 9.94 -4.17 -18.08
C LYS A 82 10.30 -3.96 -19.55
N GLY A 83 11.10 -2.93 -19.88
CA GLY A 83 11.68 -2.71 -21.22
C GLY A 83 10.70 -2.50 -22.38
N GLU A 84 9.42 -2.87 -22.23
CA GLU A 84 8.38 -2.89 -23.27
C GLU A 84 7.14 -2.06 -22.87
N LYS A 85 6.31 -1.75 -23.87
CA LYS A 85 5.04 -1.01 -23.71
C LYS A 85 4.12 -1.70 -22.70
N ILE A 86 3.64 -0.94 -21.71
CA ILE A 86 2.63 -1.38 -20.75
C ILE A 86 1.32 -1.65 -21.51
N LYS A 87 0.98 -2.91 -21.70
CA LYS A 87 -0.33 -3.31 -22.23
C LYS A 87 -1.30 -3.50 -21.06
N LEU A 88 -2.26 -2.58 -20.96
CA LEU A 88 -3.32 -2.60 -19.96
C LEU A 88 -4.40 -3.61 -20.36
N ASN A 89 -4.82 -4.45 -19.42
CA ASN A 89 -6.00 -5.28 -19.56
C ASN A 89 -7.27 -4.55 -19.07
N ARG A 90 -8.46 -5.13 -19.32
CA ARG A 90 -9.74 -4.50 -18.95
C ARG A 90 -9.88 -4.19 -17.45
N ILE A 91 -9.35 -5.06 -16.60
CA ILE A 91 -9.39 -4.87 -15.13
C ILE A 91 -8.49 -3.70 -14.74
N GLU A 92 -7.30 -3.59 -15.33
CA GLU A 92 -6.38 -2.49 -15.08
C GLU A 92 -6.96 -1.14 -15.54
N TYR A 93 -7.63 -1.10 -16.70
CA TYR A 93 -8.35 0.10 -17.14
C TYR A 93 -9.45 0.50 -16.15
N PHE A 94 -10.24 -0.47 -15.68
CA PHE A 94 -11.28 -0.24 -14.69
C PHE A 94 -10.70 0.30 -13.38
N CYS A 95 -9.65 -0.35 -12.85
CA CYS A 95 -8.99 0.09 -11.63
C CYS A 95 -8.40 1.50 -11.77
N ALA A 96 -7.75 1.80 -12.89
CA ALA A 96 -7.21 3.13 -13.17
C ALA A 96 -8.31 4.18 -13.24
N PHE A 97 -9.41 3.91 -13.94
CA PHE A 97 -10.55 4.83 -14.04
C PHE A 97 -11.12 5.17 -12.67
N PHE A 98 -11.45 4.16 -11.86
CA PHE A 98 -12.04 4.40 -10.53
C PHE A 98 -11.06 5.02 -9.55
N SER A 99 -9.78 4.63 -9.57
CA SER A 99 -8.77 5.25 -8.70
C SER A 99 -8.56 6.73 -9.03
N ILE A 100 -8.49 7.08 -10.33
CA ILE A 100 -8.35 8.47 -10.77
C ILE A 100 -9.62 9.26 -10.43
N ALA A 101 -10.81 8.71 -10.70
CA ALA A 101 -12.07 9.36 -10.34
C ALA A 101 -12.17 9.64 -8.83
N SER A 102 -11.75 8.69 -7.99
CA SER A 102 -11.68 8.88 -6.54
C SER A 102 -10.70 9.97 -6.12
N ILE A 103 -9.50 10.03 -6.71
CA ILE A 103 -8.53 11.10 -6.44
C ILE A 103 -9.11 12.48 -6.82
N ILE A 104 -9.80 12.57 -7.95
CA ILE A 104 -10.46 13.80 -8.38
C ILE A 104 -11.56 14.22 -7.39
N LEU A 105 -12.43 13.30 -6.98
CA LEU A 105 -13.49 13.56 -5.99
C LEU A 105 -12.91 14.01 -4.65
N TRP A 106 -11.85 13.33 -4.19
CA TRP A 106 -11.12 13.72 -2.98
C TRP A 106 -10.58 15.16 -3.08
N TRP A 107 -10.01 15.53 -4.23
CA TRP A 107 -9.48 16.86 -4.45
C TRP A 107 -10.58 17.95 -4.44
N TYR A 108 -11.77 17.65 -4.95
CA TYR A 108 -12.93 18.56 -4.87
C TYR A 108 -13.42 18.82 -3.44
N TRP A 109 -13.24 17.87 -2.53
CA TRP A 109 -13.65 18.01 -1.12
C TRP A 109 -12.55 18.54 -0.22
N LEU A 110 -11.37 18.77 -0.78
CA LEU A 110 -10.21 19.19 -0.05
C LEU A 110 -10.40 20.59 0.55
N GLY A 111 -10.05 20.75 1.83
CA GLY A 111 -10.23 22.02 2.56
C GLY A 111 -11.63 22.26 3.12
N ASN A 112 -12.59 21.36 2.90
CA ASN A 112 -13.91 21.43 3.52
C ASN A 112 -14.06 20.38 4.63
N ASN A 113 -13.99 20.84 5.89
CA ASN A 113 -14.04 19.98 7.08
C ASN A 113 -15.31 19.11 7.17
N ASN A 114 -16.42 19.54 6.57
CA ASN A 114 -17.66 18.76 6.56
C ASN A 114 -17.54 17.46 5.75
N TYR A 115 -16.56 17.37 4.84
CA TYR A 115 -16.36 16.22 3.96
C TYR A 115 -15.13 15.37 4.27
N SER A 116 -14.39 15.67 5.34
CA SER A 116 -13.13 14.99 5.69
C SER A 116 -13.27 13.46 5.80
N GLN A 117 -14.35 12.97 6.42
CA GLN A 117 -14.61 11.52 6.52
C GLN A 117 -14.92 10.87 5.17
N TYR A 118 -15.69 11.55 4.30
CA TYR A 118 -15.99 11.04 2.97
C TYR A 118 -14.74 11.00 2.09
N ALA A 119 -13.89 12.02 2.21
CA ALA A 119 -12.59 12.07 1.55
C ALA A 119 -11.70 10.88 1.95
N LEU A 120 -11.66 10.54 3.25
CA LEU A 120 -10.97 9.33 3.74
C LEU A 120 -11.52 8.06 3.10
N TYR A 121 -12.84 7.86 3.11
CA TYR A 121 -13.44 6.64 2.57
C TYR A 121 -13.23 6.51 1.06
N ILE A 122 -13.31 7.61 0.30
CA ILE A 122 -13.01 7.61 -1.13
C ILE A 122 -11.54 7.27 -1.40
N ALA A 123 -10.61 7.77 -0.58
CA ALA A 123 -9.20 7.43 -0.70
C ALA A 123 -8.95 5.93 -0.45
N ILE A 124 -9.61 5.34 0.56
CA ILE A 124 -9.55 3.88 0.82
C ILE A 124 -10.12 3.09 -0.37
N ILE A 125 -11.21 3.55 -0.99
CA ILE A 125 -11.77 2.92 -2.19
C ILE A 125 -10.78 3.01 -3.37
N ALA A 126 -10.13 4.16 -3.58
CA ALA A 126 -9.10 4.32 -4.60
C ALA A 126 -7.95 3.33 -4.38
N ASP A 127 -7.48 3.21 -3.14
CA ASP A 127 -6.44 2.27 -2.76
C ASP A 127 -6.86 0.81 -3.02
N ALA A 128 -8.11 0.46 -2.68
CA ALA A 128 -8.65 -0.87 -2.94
C ALA A 128 -8.65 -1.23 -4.43
N PHE A 129 -9.02 -0.28 -5.30
CA PHE A 129 -8.93 -0.47 -6.75
C PHE A 129 -7.47 -0.62 -7.22
N ALA A 130 -6.55 0.18 -6.69
CA ALA A 130 -5.12 0.05 -6.98
C ALA A 130 -4.54 -1.31 -6.55
N ALA A 131 -5.12 -1.94 -5.52
CA ALA A 131 -4.66 -3.21 -4.98
C ALA A 131 -5.12 -4.45 -5.78
N ILE A 132 -6.24 -4.34 -6.52
CA ILE A 132 -6.85 -5.47 -7.27
C ILE A 132 -5.87 -6.14 -8.26
N PRO A 133 -5.11 -5.42 -9.11
CA PRO A 133 -4.17 -6.05 -10.04
C PRO A 133 -3.12 -6.91 -9.32
N THR A 134 -2.64 -6.45 -8.16
CA THR A 134 -1.70 -7.19 -7.31
C THR A 134 -2.35 -8.42 -6.71
N ALA A 135 -3.57 -8.31 -6.17
CA ALA A 135 -4.31 -9.44 -5.63
C ALA A 135 -4.53 -10.54 -6.69
N ILE A 136 -4.97 -10.17 -7.90
CA ILE A 136 -5.15 -11.10 -9.01
C ILE A 136 -3.81 -11.72 -9.43
N TYR A 137 -2.74 -10.93 -9.47
CA TYR A 137 -1.40 -11.41 -9.83
C TYR A 137 -0.91 -12.49 -8.87
N VAL A 138 -0.99 -12.26 -7.55
CA VAL A 138 -0.51 -13.24 -6.57
C VAL A 138 -1.36 -14.50 -6.49
N LEU A 139 -2.65 -14.40 -6.83
CA LEU A 139 -3.53 -15.58 -6.94
C LEU A 139 -3.17 -16.45 -8.15
N LYS A 140 -2.86 -15.82 -9.29
CA LYS A 140 -2.52 -16.52 -10.54
C LYS A 140 -1.07 -17.00 -10.58
N ASN A 141 -0.15 -16.22 -10.02
CA ASN A 141 1.29 -16.48 -10.04
C ASN A 141 1.95 -16.21 -8.68
N PRO A 142 1.64 -17.02 -7.64
CA PRO A 142 2.15 -16.81 -6.29
C PRO A 142 3.68 -16.99 -6.14
N GLY A 143 4.33 -17.63 -7.12
CA GLY A 143 5.78 -17.75 -7.19
C GLY A 143 6.49 -16.47 -7.63
N GLY A 144 5.77 -15.57 -8.31
CA GLY A 144 6.30 -14.33 -8.89
C GLY A 144 6.49 -13.17 -7.90
N ASP A 145 5.95 -13.28 -6.68
CA ASP A 145 6.07 -12.27 -5.62
C ASP A 145 6.49 -12.89 -4.27
N ARG A 146 6.81 -12.07 -3.27
CA ARG A 146 7.39 -12.43 -1.96
C ARG A 146 6.46 -12.03 -0.81
N PRO A 147 6.14 -12.96 0.12
CA PRO A 147 5.19 -12.67 1.21
C PRO A 147 5.75 -11.72 2.26
N PHE A 148 7.08 -11.56 2.36
CA PHE A 148 7.70 -10.83 3.48
C PHE A 148 7.17 -9.41 3.66
N MET A 149 7.17 -8.59 2.60
CA MET A 149 6.68 -7.21 2.69
C MET A 149 5.23 -7.16 3.16
N TRP A 150 4.37 -7.97 2.55
CA TRP A 150 2.94 -8.04 2.86
C TRP A 150 2.66 -8.53 4.29
N LEU A 151 3.44 -9.49 4.79
CA LEU A 151 3.36 -9.94 6.18
C LEU A 151 3.74 -8.85 7.17
N ILE A 152 4.85 -8.15 6.92
CA ILE A 152 5.29 -7.06 7.79
C ILE A 152 4.30 -5.89 7.74
N PHE A 153 3.68 -5.61 6.58
CA PHE A 153 2.57 -4.67 6.47
C PHE A 153 1.38 -5.09 7.33
N ALA A 154 0.92 -6.33 7.24
CA ALA A 154 -0.19 -6.83 8.05
C ALA A 154 0.09 -6.68 9.55
N ILE A 155 1.31 -7.03 9.98
CA ILE A 155 1.73 -6.87 11.39
C ILE A 155 1.78 -5.39 11.78
N GLY A 156 2.38 -4.54 10.94
CA GLY A 156 2.49 -3.10 11.19
C GLY A 156 1.13 -2.43 11.34
N TYR A 157 0.20 -2.66 10.40
CA TYR A 157 -1.16 -2.13 10.50
C TYR A 157 -1.99 -2.80 11.61
N GLY A 158 -1.70 -4.07 11.93
CA GLY A 158 -2.15 -4.75 13.13
C GLY A 158 -1.81 -3.98 14.41
N LEU A 159 -0.55 -3.59 14.55
CA LEU A 159 -0.06 -2.78 15.68
C LEU A 159 -0.61 -1.35 15.63
N ALA A 160 -0.80 -0.76 14.44
CA ALA A 160 -1.37 0.57 14.30
C ALA A 160 -2.76 0.65 14.97
N MET A 161 -3.58 -0.38 14.80
CA MET A 161 -4.90 -0.46 15.45
C MET A 161 -4.82 -0.45 16.98
N LEU A 162 -3.75 -1.01 17.57
CA LEU A 162 -3.51 -1.01 19.01
C LEU A 162 -2.98 0.34 19.54
N SER A 163 -2.53 1.22 18.66
CA SER A 163 -2.05 2.56 19.01
C SER A 163 -3.12 3.65 18.97
N ILE A 164 -4.34 3.33 18.52
CA ILE A 164 -5.46 4.27 18.40
C ILE A 164 -5.97 4.63 19.80
N LYS A 165 -5.96 5.93 20.12
CA LYS A 165 -6.49 6.49 21.38
C LYS A 165 -7.97 6.82 21.32
N GLU A 166 -8.43 7.35 20.18
CA GLU A 166 -9.82 7.70 19.96
C GLU A 166 -10.53 6.62 19.14
N HIS A 167 -11.41 5.87 19.81
CA HIS A 167 -12.08 4.74 19.20
C HIS A 167 -13.29 5.17 18.37
N ASN A 168 -13.06 5.49 17.09
CA ASN A 168 -14.11 5.79 16.13
C ASN A 168 -13.83 5.11 14.77
N LEU A 169 -14.86 5.01 13.93
CA LEU A 169 -14.78 4.30 12.65
C LEU A 169 -13.68 4.87 11.74
N ALA A 170 -13.52 6.19 11.69
CA ALA A 170 -12.54 6.84 10.83
C ALA A 170 -11.10 6.42 11.20
N ASN A 171 -10.76 6.41 12.48
CA ASN A 171 -9.43 6.04 12.96
C ASN A 171 -9.08 4.57 12.69
N TYR A 172 -10.07 3.66 12.72
CA TYR A 172 -9.86 2.24 12.41
C TYR A 172 -9.89 1.92 10.91
N SER A 173 -10.58 2.72 10.09
CA SER A 173 -10.89 2.36 8.70
C SER A 173 -9.64 2.06 7.87
N LEU A 174 -8.65 2.94 7.90
CA LEU A 174 -7.42 2.76 7.12
C LEU A 174 -6.55 1.60 7.65
N PRO A 175 -6.22 1.52 8.96
CA PRO A 175 -5.44 0.39 9.50
C PRO A 175 -6.09 -0.98 9.28
N VAL A 176 -7.41 -1.08 9.47
CA VAL A 176 -8.16 -2.33 9.25
C VAL A 176 -8.08 -2.73 7.77
N TYR A 177 -8.40 -1.81 6.86
CA TYR A 177 -8.34 -2.06 5.43
C TYR A 177 -6.94 -2.52 4.98
N MET A 178 -5.90 -1.78 5.37
CA MET A 178 -4.52 -2.09 4.98
C MET A 178 -4.06 -3.44 5.53
N CYS A 179 -4.42 -3.77 6.78
CA CYS A 179 -4.13 -5.07 7.37
C CYS A 179 -4.82 -6.21 6.59
N ILE A 180 -6.12 -6.08 6.31
CA ILE A 180 -6.89 -7.07 5.55
C ILE A 180 -6.29 -7.25 4.15
N MET A 181 -6.01 -6.16 3.43
CA MET A 181 -5.46 -6.23 2.08
C MET A 181 -4.09 -6.93 2.07
N ALA A 182 -3.22 -6.60 3.03
CA ALA A 182 -1.92 -7.23 3.17
C ALA A 182 -2.03 -8.74 3.50
N ILE A 183 -3.03 -9.15 4.29
CA ILE A 183 -3.35 -10.56 4.53
C ILE A 183 -3.83 -11.25 3.25
N ILE A 184 -4.74 -10.62 2.50
CA ILE A 184 -5.26 -11.14 1.22
C ILE A 184 -4.11 -11.41 0.24
N VAL A 185 -3.14 -10.50 0.15
CA VAL A 185 -1.97 -10.67 -0.74
C VAL A 185 -0.99 -11.71 -0.22
N SER A 186 -0.75 -11.76 1.09
CA SER A 186 0.25 -12.66 1.67
C SER A 186 -0.18 -14.13 1.70
N ILE A 187 -1.46 -14.44 1.94
CA ILE A 187 -1.95 -15.81 2.07
C ILE A 187 -1.62 -16.70 0.85
N PRO A 188 -1.92 -16.30 -0.40
CA PRO A 188 -1.57 -17.11 -1.58
C PRO A 188 -0.07 -17.36 -1.70
N LEU A 189 0.73 -16.34 -1.41
CA LEU A 189 2.20 -16.39 -1.48
C LEU A 189 2.80 -17.36 -0.46
N ILE A 190 2.24 -17.40 0.75
CA ILE A 190 2.63 -18.30 1.83
C ILE A 190 2.20 -19.72 1.53
N LYS A 191 0.92 -19.93 1.17
CA LYS A 191 0.37 -21.26 0.83
C LYS A 191 1.18 -21.93 -0.27
N TYR A 192 1.54 -21.19 -1.31
CA TYR A 192 2.41 -21.69 -2.38
C TYR A 192 3.77 -22.15 -1.85
N ARG A 193 4.44 -21.33 -1.04
CA ARG A 193 5.77 -21.65 -0.51
C ARG A 193 5.77 -22.82 0.45
N LEU A 194 4.75 -22.95 1.29
CA LEU A 194 4.58 -24.10 2.18
C LEU A 194 4.32 -25.37 1.37
N LYS A 195 3.42 -25.32 0.37
CA LYS A 195 3.11 -26.47 -0.50
C LYS A 195 4.35 -27.01 -1.22
N PHE A 196 5.21 -26.11 -1.72
CA PHE A 196 6.42 -26.48 -2.45
C PHE A 196 7.70 -26.50 -1.60
N LYS A 197 7.58 -26.40 -0.26
CA LYS A 197 8.70 -26.41 0.71
C LYS A 197 9.83 -25.44 0.33
N ILE A 198 9.46 -24.25 -0.14
CA ILE A 198 10.42 -23.23 -0.58
C ILE A 198 11.18 -22.68 0.64
N PRO A 199 12.53 -22.64 0.64
CA PRO A 199 13.33 -22.16 1.76
C PRO A 199 12.98 -20.73 2.18
N PHE A 200 12.96 -20.43 3.48
CA PHE A 200 12.63 -19.10 4.03
C PHE A 200 13.45 -17.95 3.45
N LYS A 201 14.71 -18.17 3.08
CA LYS A 201 15.55 -17.15 2.42
C LYS A 201 14.93 -16.62 1.10
N SER A 202 14.06 -17.41 0.47
CA SER A 202 13.32 -17.09 -0.75
C SER A 202 11.92 -16.50 -0.49
N TRP A 203 11.59 -16.17 0.76
CA TRP A 203 10.35 -15.51 1.13
C TRP A 203 10.50 -13.99 1.21
N ILE A 204 11.74 -13.54 1.41
CA ILE A 204 12.20 -12.16 1.26
C ILE A 204 12.44 -11.89 -0.22
#